data_AF-A0A3M1LSD8-F1
#
_entry.id   AF-A0A3M1LSD8-F1
#
_cell.length_a   1.000
_cell.length_b   1.000
_cell.length_c   1.000
_cell.angle_alpha   90.00
_cell.angle_beta   90.00
_cell.angle_gamma   90.00
#
_symmetry.space_group_name_H-M   'P 1'
#
loop_
_entity.id
_entity.type
_entity.pdbx_description
1 polymer ?
#
loop_
_entity_poly.entity_id
_entity_poly.type
_entity_poly.pdbx_seq_one_letter_code
_entity_poly.pdbx_strand_id
1 'polypeptide(L)'
;MSAAVSPIREPLIQGSKTYHDITEDLVGPTEKAPNLAWVIAFLLAVTLLGFGVFCLIWTFWVGIGSWNLNRTINWGYDITNFVWWIGIGHAG
;
A
#
# COMPACT_ATOMS: atom_id res chain seq x y z
N MET A 1 -20.92 33.85 -3.96
CA MET A 1 -19.97 34.58 -4.83
C MET A 1 -19.00 33.54 -5.38
N SER A 2 -18.97 33.30 -6.70
CA SER A 2 -17.92 32.45 -7.26
C SER A 2 -16.62 33.24 -7.33
N ALA A 3 -15.51 32.64 -6.89
CA ALA A 3 -14.19 33.23 -7.04
C ALA A 3 -13.85 33.37 -8.54
N ALA A 4 -12.93 34.28 -8.89
CA ALA A 4 -12.41 34.37 -10.25
C ALA A 4 -11.59 33.10 -10.58
N VAL A 5 -12.04 32.32 -11.57
CA VAL A 5 -11.38 31.09 -12.04
C VAL A 5 -11.01 31.24 -13.52
N SER A 6 -9.80 30.81 -13.90
CA SER A 6 -9.35 30.83 -15.30
C SER A 6 -10.21 29.90 -16.17
N PRO A 7 -10.67 30.35 -17.36
CA PRO A 7 -11.51 29.57 -18.27
C PRO A 7 -10.78 28.41 -18.96
N ILE A 8 -9.44 28.34 -18.85
CA ILE A 8 -8.63 27.26 -19.43
C ILE A 8 -8.63 26.00 -18.53
N ARG A 9 -9.06 26.12 -17.26
CA ARG A 9 -9.06 24.97 -16.33
C ARG A 9 -10.20 24.02 -16.66
N GLU A 10 -9.87 22.75 -16.81
CA GLU A 10 -10.86 21.68 -16.96
C GLU A 10 -11.43 21.24 -15.60
N PRO A 11 -12.70 20.82 -15.56
CA PRO A 11 -13.31 20.31 -14.34
C PRO A 11 -12.72 18.96 -13.93
N LEU A 12 -12.26 18.86 -12.68
CA LEU A 12 -11.71 17.61 -12.12
C LEU A 12 -12.79 16.59 -11.73
N ILE A 13 -14.00 17.07 -11.39
CA ILE A 13 -15.14 16.23 -11.02
C ILE A 13 -16.12 16.24 -12.19
N GLN A 14 -16.35 15.08 -12.77
CA GLN A 14 -17.26 14.90 -13.89
C GLN A 14 -18.65 14.43 -13.41
N GLY A 15 -19.69 14.64 -14.23
CA GLY A 15 -21.03 14.13 -13.98
C GLY A 15 -21.90 14.96 -13.02
N SER A 16 -21.55 16.22 -12.76
CA SER A 16 -22.37 17.18 -11.99
C SER A 16 -22.86 16.65 -10.63
N LYS A 17 -21.99 15.96 -9.90
CA LYS A 17 -22.30 15.36 -8.59
C LYS A 17 -22.66 16.41 -7.55
N THR A 18 -23.72 16.16 -6.77
CA THR A 18 -24.06 16.93 -5.58
C THR A 18 -23.22 16.50 -4.38
N TYR A 19 -23.25 17.28 -3.29
CA TYR A 19 -22.56 16.91 -2.05
C TYR A 19 -23.07 15.58 -1.46
N HIS A 20 -24.36 15.28 -1.63
CA HIS A 20 -24.92 14.01 -1.20
C HIS A 20 -24.32 12.85 -2.00
N ASP A 21 -24.26 12.98 -3.33
CA ASP A 21 -23.69 11.93 -4.20
C ASP A 21 -22.22 11.63 -3.86
N ILE A 22 -21.43 12.66 -3.55
CA ILE A 22 -20.02 12.49 -3.14
C ILE A 22 -19.95 11.68 -1.84
N THR A 23 -20.85 11.93 -0.90
CA THR A 23 -20.88 11.23 0.38
C THR A 23 -21.23 9.76 0.20
N GLU A 24 -22.27 9.47 -0.58
CA GLU A 24 -22.71 8.09 -0.89
C GLU A 24 -21.60 7.30 -1.61
N ASP A 25 -20.89 7.92 -2.56
CA ASP A 25 -19.80 7.27 -3.29
C ASP A 25 -18.59 6.93 -2.39
N LEU A 26 -18.23 7.83 -1.46
CA LEU A 26 -17.06 7.65 -0.58
C LEU A 26 -17.34 6.68 0.56
N VAL A 27 -18.52 6.81 1.19
CA VAL A 27 -18.87 6.09 2.41
C VAL A 27 -19.50 4.74 2.10
N GLY A 28 -20.25 4.63 1.00
CA GLY A 28 -20.97 3.40 0.63
C GLY A 28 -20.12 2.13 0.59
N PRO A 29 -18.84 2.14 0.14
CA PRO A 29 -17.97 0.97 0.24
C PRO A 29 -17.64 0.53 1.68
N THR A 30 -17.60 1.46 2.63
CA THR A 30 -17.24 1.19 4.04
C THR A 30 -18.40 0.61 4.85
N GLU A 31 -19.64 0.87 4.43
CA GLU A 31 -20.85 0.38 5.11
C GLU A 31 -21.26 -1.03 4.67
N LYS A 32 -20.67 -1.54 3.59
CA LYS A 32 -20.98 -2.86 3.02
C LYS A 32 -20.01 -3.91 3.55
N ALA A 33 -20.51 -5.12 3.71
CA ALA A 33 -19.65 -6.26 3.99
C ALA A 33 -18.65 -6.49 2.83
N PRO A 34 -17.39 -6.88 3.12
CA PRO A 34 -16.40 -7.14 2.10
C PRO A 34 -16.86 -8.29 1.19
N ASN A 35 -16.67 -8.12 -0.12
CA ASN A 35 -17.00 -9.16 -1.08
C ASN A 35 -16.00 -10.33 -1.02
N LEU A 36 -16.35 -11.45 -1.65
CA LEU A 36 -15.50 -12.65 -1.64
C LEU A 36 -14.09 -12.40 -2.20
N ALA A 37 -13.96 -11.59 -3.25
CA ALA A 37 -12.66 -11.26 -3.84
C ALA A 37 -11.76 -10.51 -2.86
N TRP A 38 -12.31 -9.55 -2.10
CA TRP A 38 -11.60 -8.83 -1.06
C TRP A 38 -11.14 -9.76 0.05
N VAL A 39 -12.01 -10.67 0.50
CA VAL A 39 -11.67 -11.65 1.55
C VAL A 39 -10.56 -12.59 1.09
N ILE A 40 -10.60 -13.08 -0.15
CA ILE A 40 -9.54 -13.93 -0.71
C ILE A 40 -8.21 -13.18 -0.77
N ALA A 41 -8.22 -11.93 -1.28
CA ALA A 41 -7.01 -11.11 -1.35
C ALA A 41 -6.44 -10.81 0.05
N PHE A 42 -7.31 -10.53 1.02
CA PHE A 42 -6.92 -10.30 2.40
C PHE A 42 -6.28 -11.55 3.04
N LEU A 43 -6.88 -12.73 2.88
CA LEU A 43 -6.34 -13.97 3.40
C LEU A 43 -4.97 -14.32 2.77
N LEU A 44 -4.81 -14.07 1.47
CA LEU A 44 -3.52 -14.23 0.80
C LEU A 44 -2.46 -13.27 1.38
N ALA A 45 -2.81 -12.00 1.56
CA ALA A 45 -1.92 -11.01 2.14
C ALA A 45 -1.51 -11.38 3.58
N VAL A 46 -2.46 -11.82 4.41
CA VAL A 46 -2.19 -12.25 5.80
C VAL A 46 -1.32 -13.51 5.83
N THR A 47 -1.54 -14.45 4.91
CA THR A 47 -0.70 -15.66 4.81
C THR A 47 0.74 -15.31 4.46
N LEU A 48 0.95 -14.41 3.48
CA LEU A 48 2.29 -13.94 3.12
C LEU A 48 2.94 -13.12 4.23
N LEU A 49 2.15 -12.31 4.96
CA LEU A 49 2.62 -11.60 6.15
C LEU A 49 3.08 -12.59 7.24
N GLY A 50 2.30 -13.63 7.50
CA GLY A 50 2.64 -14.69 8.45
C GLY A 50 3.94 -15.41 8.08
N PHE A 51 4.13 -15.71 6.79
CA PHE A 51 5.40 -16.24 6.28
C PHE A 51 6.56 -15.25 6.48
N GLY A 52 6.34 -13.95 6.24
CA GLY A 52 7.34 -12.91 6.53
C GLY A 52 7.74 -12.84 8.01
N VAL A 53 6.77 -12.89 8.92
CA VAL A 53 7.02 -12.94 10.37
C VAL A 53 7.82 -14.18 10.76
N PHE A 54 7.49 -15.34 10.19
CA PHE A 54 8.27 -16.57 10.40
C PHE A 54 9.73 -16.39 9.96
N CYS A 55 9.98 -15.84 8.76
CA CYS A 55 11.34 -15.57 8.27
C CYS A 55 12.13 -14.60 9.17
N LEU A 56 11.47 -13.60 9.77
CA LEU A 56 12.10 -12.70 10.75
C LEU A 56 12.49 -13.44 12.03
N ILE A 57 11.58 -14.25 12.59
CA ILE A 57 11.86 -15.08 13.77
C ILE A 57 13.03 -16.03 13.49
N TRP A 58 13.03 -16.68 12.32
CA TRP A 58 14.13 -17.53 11.88
C TRP A 58 15.46 -16.78 11.84
N THR A 59 15.47 -15.54 11.35
CA THR A 59 16.66 -14.70 11.33
C THR A 59 17.16 -14.39 12.74
N PHE A 60 16.28 -14.09 13.69
CA PHE A 60 16.69 -13.83 15.08
C PHE A 60 17.21 -15.09 15.78
N TRP A 61 16.66 -16.25 15.44
CA TRP A 61 17.04 -17.52 16.06
C TRP A 61 18.35 -18.10 15.49
N VAL A 62 18.49 -18.10 14.15
CA VAL A 62 19.63 -18.73 13.45
C VAL A 62 20.74 -17.71 13.14
N GLY A 63 20.39 -16.44 13.03
CA GLY A 63 21.30 -15.34 12.71
C GLY A 63 21.33 -14.97 11.22
N ILE A 64 21.94 -13.81 10.95
CA ILE A 64 22.06 -13.20 9.61
C ILE A 64 22.87 -14.07 8.63
N GLY A 65 23.72 -14.99 9.13
CA GLY A 65 24.45 -15.93 8.28
C GLY A 65 23.55 -16.81 7.41
N SER A 66 22.27 -17.00 7.79
CA SER A 66 21.27 -17.71 6.99
C SER A 66 20.89 -16.99 5.69
N TRP A 67 21.21 -15.70 5.54
CA TRP A 67 20.82 -14.87 4.39
C TRP A 67 21.72 -15.08 3.16
N ASN A 68 22.74 -15.93 3.27
CA ASN A 68 23.71 -16.20 2.20
C ASN A 68 24.43 -14.94 1.69
N LEU A 69 24.67 -13.98 2.60
CA LEU A 69 25.50 -12.81 2.33
C LEU A 69 26.98 -13.20 2.29
N ASN A 70 27.74 -12.58 1.39
CA ASN A 70 29.17 -12.84 1.26
C ASN A 70 29.96 -11.84 2.13
N ARG A 71 31.08 -12.27 2.74
CA ARG A 71 31.96 -11.38 3.51
C ARG A 71 32.39 -10.09 2.79
N THR A 72 32.48 -10.12 1.45
CA THR A 72 32.84 -8.96 0.61
C THR A 72 31.62 -8.11 0.25
N ILE A 73 30.43 -8.72 0.16
CA ILE A 73 29.16 -8.07 -0.18
C ILE A 73 28.17 -8.33 0.96
N ASN A 74 28.27 -7.49 2.00
CA ASN A 74 27.47 -7.62 3.21
C ASN A 74 26.09 -6.97 3.12
N TRP A 75 25.79 -6.30 1.99
CA TRP A 75 24.50 -5.66 1.71
C TRP A 75 23.91 -6.25 0.44
N GLY A 76 22.67 -6.70 0.51
CA GLY A 76 21.95 -7.34 -0.59
C GLY A 76 20.49 -6.90 -0.60
N TYR A 77 19.58 -7.87 -0.43
CA TYR A 77 18.14 -7.62 -0.45
C TYR A 77 17.66 -6.76 0.73
N ASP A 78 18.34 -6.82 1.86
CA ASP A 78 18.05 -6.00 3.04
C ASP A 78 18.05 -4.51 2.72
N ILE A 79 19.15 -3.97 2.18
CA ILE A 79 19.23 -2.55 1.83
C ILE A 79 18.46 -2.24 0.54
N THR A 80 18.49 -3.14 -0.44
CA THR A 80 17.81 -2.92 -1.73
C THR A 80 16.31 -2.73 -1.50
N ASN A 81 15.69 -3.60 -0.70
CA ASN A 81 14.27 -3.47 -0.37
C ASN A 81 14.01 -2.28 0.56
N PHE A 82 14.92 -1.97 1.49
CA PHE A 82 14.80 -0.81 2.37
C PHE A 82 14.68 0.50 1.58
N VAL A 83 15.62 0.76 0.65
CA VAL A 83 15.59 2.00 -0.15
C VAL A 83 14.43 2.02 -1.13
N TRP A 84 14.06 0.85 -1.68
CA TRP A 84 12.93 0.74 -2.58
C TRP A 84 11.60 1.11 -1.90
N TRP A 85 11.35 0.58 -0.71
CA TRP A 85 10.15 0.93 0.06
C TRP A 85 10.15 2.38 0.54
N ILE A 86 11.30 2.92 0.95
CA ILE A 86 11.43 4.37 1.25
C ILE A 86 11.07 5.20 0.03
N GLY A 87 11.55 4.82 -1.17
CA GLY A 87 11.23 5.50 -2.42
C GLY A 87 9.72 5.56 -2.69
N ILE A 88 9.01 4.44 -2.47
CA ILE A 88 7.54 4.40 -2.58
C ILE A 88 6.88 5.35 -1.56
N GLY A 89 7.43 5.46 -0.36
CA GLY A 89 6.90 6.34 0.70
C GLY A 89 6.95 7.84 0.39
N HIS A 90 7.65 8.28 -0.66
CA HIS A 90 7.71 9.70 -1.07
C HIS A 90 6.57 10.10 -2.03
N ALA A 91 5.72 9.16 -2.46
CA ALA A 91 4.69 9.43 -3.47
C ALA A 91 3.40 10.05 -2.91
N GLY A 92 3.12 9.87 -1.61
CA GLY A 92 1.95 10.42 -0.92
C GLY A 92 2.23 11.78 -0.31
#